data_AF-A5DNR0-F1
#
_entry.id   AF-A5DNR0-F1
#
_cell.length_a   1.000
_cell.length_b   1.000
_cell.length_c   1.000
_cell.angle_alpha   90.00
_cell.angle_beta   90.00
_cell.angle_gamma   90.00
#
_symmetry.space_group_name_H-M   'P 1'
#
loop_
_entity.id
_entity.type
_entity.pdbx_description
1 polymer ?
#
loop_
_entity_poly.entity_id
_entity_poly.type
_entity_poly.pdbx_seq_one_letter_code
_entity_poly.pdbx_strand_id
1 'polypeptide(L)'
;MPEYGSSRSHLLISATMLRAQLRHYARRNLHANALKDIQSKYVLGADISGYKVEQVEPISEFSLVAVKLKHGKTGSEHLHLDASHDNNNVFSIAFKTNPPDNTGVPHILEHTTLCGSEKYPVRDPFFKMLNRSLSNFMNAMTGHDYTYYPFATTNSKDFDNLMDVYLSSVLEPKLAIQDFMQEGWRLENEVTTDSKSPIIFKGVVFNEMKGPVLQLGLLLLDQISGSYLCFAQQFWRRSF
;
A
#
# COMPACT_ATOMS: atom_id res chain seq x y z
N MET A 1 22.32 -48.56 -53.31
CA MET A 1 22.70 -47.91 -52.04
C MET A 1 21.52 -47.05 -51.59
N PRO A 2 20.86 -47.36 -50.46
CA PRO A 2 19.94 -46.43 -49.82
C PRO A 2 20.58 -45.78 -48.59
N GLU A 3 20.15 -44.55 -48.34
CA GLU A 3 20.78 -43.53 -47.51
C GLU A 3 20.63 -43.77 -46.00
N TYR A 4 21.74 -43.59 -45.30
CA TYR A 4 21.84 -43.49 -43.84
C TYR A 4 21.51 -42.04 -43.43
N GLY A 5 20.24 -41.72 -43.13
CA GLY A 5 19.84 -40.31 -42.96
C GLY A 5 18.79 -39.95 -41.91
N SER A 6 18.20 -40.89 -41.16
CA SER A 6 16.99 -40.60 -40.33
C SER A 6 17.17 -40.71 -38.79
N SER A 7 18.27 -41.30 -38.31
CA SER A 7 18.42 -41.61 -36.87
C SER A 7 18.89 -40.41 -36.01
N ARG A 8 19.59 -39.42 -36.59
CA ARG A 8 20.17 -38.31 -35.82
C ARG A 8 19.15 -37.27 -35.33
N SER A 9 18.09 -37.02 -36.09
CA SER A 9 17.05 -36.02 -35.78
C SER A 9 16.18 -36.42 -34.57
N HIS A 10 15.81 -37.70 -34.46
CA HIS A 10 15.03 -38.20 -33.31
C HIS A 10 15.82 -38.21 -31.99
N LEU A 11 17.13 -38.51 -32.04
CA LEU A 11 18.00 -38.46 -30.85
C LEU A 11 18.19 -37.02 -30.34
N LEU A 12 18.28 -36.05 -31.25
CA LEU A 12 18.44 -34.62 -30.93
C LEU A 12 17.20 -34.02 -30.25
N ILE A 13 15.99 -34.41 -30.68
CA ILE A 13 14.72 -33.97 -30.06
C ILE A 13 14.59 -34.55 -28.63
N SER A 14 14.93 -35.83 -28.44
CA SER A 14 14.93 -36.47 -27.11
C SER A 14 15.94 -35.83 -26.15
N ALA A 15 17.15 -35.53 -26.63
CA ALA A 15 18.18 -34.87 -25.82
C ALA A 15 17.82 -33.41 -25.45
N THR A 16 17.15 -32.68 -26.33
CA THR A 16 16.67 -31.31 -26.02
C THR A 16 15.52 -31.32 -25.04
N MET A 17 14.58 -32.26 -25.15
CA MET A 17 13.47 -32.43 -24.22
C MET A 17 13.96 -32.85 -22.83
N LEU A 18 14.91 -33.80 -22.76
CA LEU A 18 15.55 -34.19 -21.50
C LEU A 18 16.35 -33.03 -20.86
N ARG A 19 17.08 -32.24 -21.67
CA ARG A 19 17.74 -31.01 -21.19
C ARG A 19 16.75 -29.96 -20.71
N ALA A 20 15.56 -29.85 -21.31
CA ALA A 20 14.51 -28.95 -20.83
C ALA A 20 13.93 -29.43 -19.50
N GLN A 21 13.65 -30.73 -19.36
CA GLN A 21 13.17 -31.35 -18.12
C GLN A 21 14.19 -31.24 -16.98
N LEU A 22 15.47 -31.51 -17.25
CA LEU A 22 16.56 -31.37 -16.28
C LEU A 22 16.76 -29.91 -15.85
N ARG A 23 16.69 -28.95 -16.79
CA ARG A 23 16.73 -27.51 -16.45
C ARG A 23 15.53 -27.09 -15.61
N HIS A 24 14.35 -27.59 -15.92
CA HIS A 24 13.14 -27.33 -15.14
C HIS A 24 13.24 -27.91 -13.72
N TYR A 25 13.72 -29.14 -13.58
CA TYR A 25 13.96 -29.79 -12.29
C TYR A 25 15.04 -29.05 -11.46
N ALA A 26 16.16 -28.69 -12.08
CA ALA A 26 17.22 -27.92 -11.43
C ALA A 26 16.73 -26.54 -10.96
N ARG A 27 15.93 -25.83 -11.78
CA ARG A 27 15.31 -24.55 -11.39
C ARG A 27 14.36 -24.69 -10.20
N ARG A 28 13.52 -25.74 -10.18
CA ARG A 28 12.62 -26.01 -9.05
C ARG A 28 13.39 -26.28 -7.75
N ASN A 29 14.48 -27.05 -7.80
CA ASN A 29 15.28 -27.32 -6.61
C ASN A 29 16.05 -26.09 -6.10
N LEU A 30 16.62 -25.29 -7.01
CA LEU A 30 17.26 -24.02 -6.63
C LEU A 30 16.27 -23.07 -5.96
N HIS A 31 15.06 -22.99 -6.49
CA HIS A 31 13.97 -22.17 -5.94
C HIS A 31 13.52 -22.64 -4.56
N ALA A 32 13.29 -23.95 -4.38
CA ALA A 32 12.95 -24.51 -3.09
C ALA A 32 14.04 -24.32 -2.03
N ASN A 33 15.33 -24.36 -2.43
CA ASN A 33 16.44 -24.09 -1.53
C ASN A 33 16.50 -22.60 -1.13
N ALA A 34 16.31 -21.68 -2.09
CA ALA A 34 16.27 -20.25 -1.79
C ALA A 34 15.17 -19.88 -0.79
N LEU A 35 13.97 -20.48 -0.92
CA LEU A 35 12.89 -20.27 0.04
C LEU A 35 13.23 -20.80 1.44
N LYS A 36 13.91 -21.95 1.52
CA LYS A 36 14.38 -22.49 2.81
C LYS A 36 15.43 -21.59 3.45
N ASP A 37 16.36 -21.05 2.65
CA ASP A 37 17.39 -20.13 3.13
C ASP A 37 16.76 -18.86 3.71
N ILE A 38 15.76 -18.29 3.01
CA ILE A 38 15.00 -17.13 3.50
C ILE A 38 14.23 -17.48 4.77
N GLN A 39 13.52 -18.60 4.78
CA GLN A 39 12.75 -19.05 5.93
C GLN A 39 13.63 -19.23 7.17
N SER A 40 14.87 -19.71 6.99
CA SER A 40 15.82 -19.92 8.09
C SER A 40 16.23 -18.63 8.82
N LYS A 41 16.05 -17.46 8.19
CA LYS A 41 16.31 -16.15 8.82
C LYS A 41 15.33 -15.83 9.94
N TYR A 42 14.12 -16.41 9.92
CA TYR A 42 13.02 -16.06 10.80
C TYR A 42 12.68 -17.22 11.74
N VAL A 43 13.00 -17.05 13.03
CA VAL A 43 12.71 -18.05 14.07
C VAL A 43 11.38 -17.71 14.75
N LEU A 44 10.46 -18.67 14.79
CA LEU A 44 9.18 -18.51 15.48
C LEU A 44 9.38 -18.15 16.96
N GLY A 45 8.67 -17.14 17.42
CA GLY A 45 8.74 -16.63 18.78
C GLY A 45 9.95 -15.75 19.09
N ALA A 46 10.88 -15.55 18.16
CA ALA A 46 11.98 -14.61 18.33
C ALA A 46 11.46 -13.17 18.47
N ASP A 47 12.15 -12.39 19.30
CA ASP A 47 11.92 -10.95 19.44
C ASP A 47 12.93 -10.20 18.58
N ILE A 48 12.42 -9.39 17.65
CA ILE A 48 13.20 -8.55 16.75
C ILE A 48 12.74 -7.12 16.97
N SER A 49 13.56 -6.34 17.68
CA SER A 49 13.27 -4.91 17.95
C SER A 49 11.88 -4.67 18.56
N GLY A 50 11.40 -5.56 19.43
CA GLY A 50 10.09 -5.49 20.07
C GLY A 50 8.95 -6.15 19.29
N TYR A 51 9.21 -6.71 18.10
CA TYR A 51 8.27 -7.50 17.33
C TYR A 51 8.51 -8.98 17.56
N LYS A 52 7.47 -9.72 17.92
CA LYS A 52 7.52 -11.18 18.04
C LYS A 52 7.11 -11.83 16.73
N VAL A 53 7.90 -12.78 16.24
CA VAL A 53 7.54 -13.59 15.06
C VAL A 53 6.44 -14.59 15.45
N GLU A 54 5.28 -14.49 14.83
CA GLU A 54 4.13 -15.36 15.10
C GLU A 54 3.98 -16.49 14.07
N GLN A 55 4.25 -16.19 12.80
CA GLN A 55 4.11 -17.14 11.68
C GLN A 55 5.16 -16.89 10.62
N VAL A 56 5.67 -17.96 10.01
CA VAL A 56 6.59 -17.93 8.87
C VAL A 56 6.09 -18.95 7.86
N GLU A 57 5.69 -18.49 6.68
CA GLU A 57 5.06 -19.31 5.66
C GLU A 57 5.71 -19.08 4.28
N PRO A 58 6.36 -20.10 3.68
CA PRO A 58 6.86 -19.99 2.33
C PRO A 58 5.71 -20.07 1.31
N ILE A 59 5.63 -19.09 0.41
CA ILE A 59 4.63 -19.04 -0.65
C ILE A 59 5.32 -19.28 -1.99
N SER A 60 5.30 -20.54 -2.42
CA SER A 60 6.09 -21.03 -3.55
C SER A 60 5.70 -20.38 -4.88
N GLU A 61 4.42 -20.09 -5.05
CA GLU A 61 3.80 -19.51 -6.24
C GLU A 61 4.33 -18.10 -6.53
N PHE A 62 4.67 -17.36 -5.47
CA PHE A 62 5.20 -16.00 -5.55
C PHE A 62 6.70 -15.90 -5.24
N SER A 63 7.37 -17.04 -5.01
CA SER A 63 8.81 -17.06 -4.73
C SER A 63 9.22 -16.18 -3.54
N LEU A 64 8.40 -16.16 -2.50
CA LEU A 64 8.61 -15.32 -1.31
C LEU A 64 8.29 -16.08 -0.02
N VAL A 65 8.73 -15.54 1.12
CA VAL A 65 8.35 -15.99 2.45
C VAL A 65 7.55 -14.90 3.15
N ALA A 66 6.33 -15.23 3.59
CA ALA A 66 5.50 -14.36 4.39
C ALA A 66 5.81 -14.55 5.87
N VAL A 67 6.09 -13.46 6.58
CA VAL A 67 6.40 -13.44 8.00
C VAL A 67 5.38 -12.54 8.70
N LYS A 68 4.56 -13.12 9.58
CA LYS A 68 3.65 -12.36 10.44
C LYS A 68 4.34 -12.07 11.76
N LEU A 69 4.42 -10.79 12.11
CA LEU A 69 4.96 -10.32 13.37
C LEU A 69 3.93 -9.49 14.13
N LYS A 70 4.08 -9.44 15.45
CA LYS A 70 3.26 -8.62 16.33
C LYS A 70 4.12 -7.83 17.32
N HIS A 71 3.91 -6.51 17.38
CA HIS A 71 4.63 -5.66 18.31
C HIS A 71 4.15 -5.89 19.74
N GLY A 72 5.06 -6.19 20.66
CA GLY A 72 4.71 -6.57 22.03
C GLY A 72 4.04 -5.46 22.84
N LYS A 73 4.37 -4.19 22.60
CA LYS A 73 3.83 -3.05 23.38
C LYS A 73 2.52 -2.50 22.82
N THR A 74 2.46 -2.30 21.50
CA THR A 74 1.28 -1.65 20.86
C THR A 74 0.28 -2.66 20.31
N GLY A 75 0.68 -3.93 20.17
CA GLY A 75 -0.13 -4.94 19.50
C GLY A 75 -0.23 -4.78 17.98
N SER A 76 0.50 -3.82 17.38
CA SER A 76 0.53 -3.59 15.93
C SER A 76 0.95 -4.86 15.19
N GLU A 77 0.18 -5.22 14.17
CA GLU A 77 0.48 -6.34 13.28
C GLU A 77 1.39 -5.87 12.14
N HIS A 78 2.38 -6.69 11.79
CA HIS A 78 3.32 -6.43 10.70
C HIS A 78 3.41 -7.69 9.84
N LEU A 79 3.10 -7.55 8.55
CA LEU A 79 3.32 -8.58 7.55
C LEU A 79 4.55 -8.21 6.70
N HIS A 80 5.61 -9.00 6.80
CA HIS A 80 6.81 -8.86 5.97
C HIS A 80 6.80 -9.92 4.87
N LEU A 81 7.06 -9.51 3.62
CA LEU A 81 7.16 -10.41 2.48
C LEU A 81 8.61 -10.36 1.95
N ASP A 82 9.39 -11.40 2.27
CA ASP A 82 10.80 -11.49 1.87
C ASP A 82 10.89 -12.19 0.51
N ALA A 83 11.18 -11.42 -0.53
CA ALA A 83 11.37 -11.87 -1.90
C ALA A 83 12.80 -11.53 -2.37
N SER A 84 13.71 -12.49 -2.32
CA SER A 84 15.15 -12.28 -2.61
C SER A 84 15.48 -11.84 -4.05
N HIS A 85 14.50 -11.82 -4.94
CA HIS A 85 14.65 -11.52 -6.35
C HIS A 85 14.12 -10.13 -6.73
N ASP A 86 13.46 -9.43 -5.80
CA ASP A 86 12.94 -8.09 -6.01
C ASP A 86 13.77 -7.06 -5.24
N ASN A 87 14.21 -6.02 -5.94
CA ASN A 87 14.95 -4.92 -5.35
C ASN A 87 14.08 -3.68 -5.12
N ASN A 88 12.85 -3.66 -5.66
CA ASN A 88 11.90 -2.56 -5.49
C ASN A 88 11.12 -2.76 -4.19
N ASN A 89 11.70 -2.31 -3.09
CA ASN A 89 11.13 -2.51 -1.77
C ASN A 89 9.89 -1.62 -1.59
N VAL A 90 8.85 -2.19 -0.99
CA VAL A 90 7.57 -1.52 -0.71
C VAL A 90 7.36 -1.45 0.79
N PHE A 91 6.91 -0.29 1.26
CA PHE A 91 6.40 -0.10 2.61
C PHE A 91 4.97 0.43 2.54
N SER A 92 4.14 -0.02 3.47
CA SER A 92 2.80 0.53 3.66
C SER A 92 2.42 0.45 5.14
N ILE A 93 1.83 1.51 5.65
CA ILE A 93 1.16 1.54 6.95
C ILE A 93 -0.32 1.79 6.70
N ALA A 94 -1.17 1.00 7.34
CA ALA A 94 -2.62 1.03 7.16
C ALA A 94 -3.35 1.16 8.49
N PHE A 95 -4.42 1.92 8.48
CA PHE A 95 -5.28 2.17 9.62
C PHE A 95 -6.70 1.78 9.27
N LYS A 96 -7.39 1.12 10.19
CA LYS A 96 -8.83 0.92 10.09
C LYS A 96 -9.53 2.24 10.41
N THR A 97 -10.23 2.80 9.44
CA THR A 97 -10.87 4.11 9.51
C THR A 97 -12.35 3.97 9.15
N ASN A 98 -13.17 3.64 10.15
CA ASN A 98 -14.62 3.55 9.99
C ASN A 98 -15.25 4.94 10.14
N PRO A 99 -15.69 5.62 9.06
CA PRO A 99 -16.30 6.94 9.20
C PRO A 99 -17.67 6.84 9.90
N PRO A 100 -17.99 7.74 10.85
CA PRO A 100 -19.29 7.77 11.50
C PRO A 100 -20.39 8.38 10.61
N ASP A 101 -19.99 9.15 9.59
CA ASP A 101 -20.87 9.91 8.70
C ASP A 101 -20.21 10.15 7.33
N ASN A 102 -20.91 10.85 6.44
CA ASN A 102 -20.49 11.13 5.07
C ASN A 102 -19.69 12.44 4.93
N THR A 103 -19.04 12.91 6.01
CA THR A 103 -18.25 14.15 5.98
C THR A 103 -16.94 14.03 5.20
N GLY A 104 -16.49 12.79 4.93
CA GLY A 104 -15.20 12.53 4.30
C GLY A 104 -14.01 12.72 5.25
N VAL A 105 -14.23 12.75 6.58
CA VAL A 105 -13.18 12.88 7.60
C VAL A 105 -11.96 11.98 7.36
N PRO A 106 -12.05 10.66 7.05
CA PRO A 106 -10.85 9.86 6.85
C PRO A 106 -10.05 10.31 5.61
N HIS A 107 -10.72 10.76 4.56
CA HIS A 107 -10.07 11.25 3.34
C HIS A 107 -9.41 12.62 3.56
N ILE A 108 -10.08 13.53 4.28
CA ILE A 108 -9.48 14.81 4.67
C ILE A 108 -8.30 14.58 5.63
N LEU A 109 -8.40 13.61 6.54
CA LEU A 109 -7.34 13.28 7.48
C LEU A 109 -6.12 12.72 6.73
N GLU A 110 -6.33 11.88 5.73
CA GLU A 110 -5.26 11.39 4.87
C GLU A 110 -4.45 12.53 4.25
N HIS A 111 -5.10 13.50 3.60
CA HIS A 111 -4.42 14.68 3.05
C HIS A 111 -3.70 15.50 4.13
N THR A 112 -4.40 15.82 5.23
CA THR A 112 -3.88 16.73 6.26
C THR A 112 -2.72 16.14 7.08
N THR A 113 -2.66 14.82 7.23
CA THR A 113 -1.50 14.15 7.86
C THR A 113 -0.21 14.33 7.03
N LEU A 114 -0.33 14.48 5.71
CA LEU A 114 0.78 14.69 4.79
C LEU A 114 1.24 16.15 4.67
N CYS A 115 0.55 17.09 5.32
CA CYS A 115 0.89 18.51 5.32
C CYS A 115 2.03 18.88 6.31
N GLY A 116 2.33 18.01 7.27
CA GLY A 116 3.38 18.23 8.25
C GLY A 116 3.26 17.36 9.49
N SER A 117 4.39 17.11 10.14
CA SER A 117 4.47 16.36 11.41
C SER A 117 5.33 17.08 12.43
N GLU A 118 5.32 16.61 13.68
CA GLU A 118 6.14 17.17 14.75
C GLU A 118 7.64 17.13 14.41
N LYS A 119 8.13 16.01 13.86
CA LYS A 119 9.54 15.87 13.44
C LYS A 119 9.87 16.66 12.18
N TYR A 120 8.93 16.77 11.25
CA TYR A 120 9.08 17.51 10.00
C TYR A 120 8.05 18.64 9.89
N PRO A 121 8.23 19.75 10.64
CA PRO A 121 7.24 20.83 10.74
C PRO A 121 7.23 21.76 9.51
N VAL A 122 7.81 21.32 8.40
CA VAL A 122 7.78 22.04 7.12
C VAL A 122 6.45 21.79 6.45
N ARG A 123 5.93 22.80 5.74
CA ARG A 123 4.70 22.65 4.95
C ARG A 123 4.90 21.64 3.81
N ASP A 124 3.96 20.72 3.63
CA ASP A 124 3.89 19.74 2.55
C ASP A 124 5.17 18.89 2.39
N PRO A 125 5.62 18.18 3.44
CA PRO A 125 6.79 17.30 3.36
C PRO A 125 6.63 16.21 2.30
N PHE A 126 5.43 15.65 2.15
CA PHE A 126 5.12 14.62 1.15
C PHE A 126 5.43 15.11 -0.28
N PHE A 127 4.87 16.25 -0.68
CA PHE A 127 5.09 16.81 -2.01
C PHE A 127 6.55 17.23 -2.23
N LYS A 128 7.25 17.67 -1.18
CA LYS A 128 8.68 17.97 -1.26
C LYS A 128 9.51 16.71 -1.48
N MET A 129 9.11 15.58 -0.91
CA MET A 129 9.80 14.31 -1.07
C MET A 129 9.69 13.76 -2.49
N LEU A 130 8.60 14.03 -3.23
CA LEU A 130 8.48 13.64 -4.65
C LEU A 130 9.66 14.15 -5.52
N ASN A 131 10.22 15.32 -5.19
CA ASN A 131 11.36 15.90 -5.91
C ASN A 131 12.72 15.62 -5.25
N ARG A 132 12.74 14.91 -4.11
CA ARG A 132 13.95 14.67 -3.29
C ARG A 132 14.21 13.18 -3.04
N SER A 133 13.39 12.33 -3.64
CA SER A 133 13.43 10.88 -3.53
C SER A 133 13.72 10.25 -4.90
N LEU A 134 14.20 9.01 -4.88
CA LEU A 134 14.32 8.15 -6.06
C LEU A 134 13.18 7.12 -6.10
N SER A 135 12.04 7.45 -5.47
CA SER A 135 10.88 6.58 -5.35
C SER A 135 10.35 6.15 -6.72
N ASN A 136 10.05 4.86 -6.82
CA ASN A 136 9.26 4.29 -7.90
C ASN A 136 7.77 4.61 -7.73
N PHE A 137 7.31 4.74 -6.48
CA PHE A 137 5.91 5.02 -6.15
C PHE A 137 5.82 5.73 -4.79
N MET A 138 4.92 6.69 -4.67
CA MET A 138 4.56 7.35 -3.41
C MET A 138 3.10 7.75 -3.51
N ASN A 139 2.29 7.37 -2.53
CA ASN A 139 0.89 7.77 -2.49
C ASN A 139 0.27 7.59 -1.10
N ALA A 140 -0.98 7.99 -0.99
CA ALA A 140 -1.88 7.64 0.09
C ALA A 140 -3.28 7.41 -0.50
N MET A 141 -4.05 6.54 0.16
CA MET A 141 -5.39 6.21 -0.30
C MET A 141 -6.32 5.95 0.87
N THR A 142 -7.55 6.43 0.70
CA THR A 142 -8.66 6.17 1.60
C THR A 142 -9.70 5.28 0.93
N GLY A 143 -9.84 4.06 1.46
CA GLY A 143 -10.94 3.15 1.15
C GLY A 143 -12.18 3.43 2.01
N HIS A 144 -13.15 2.52 2.00
CA HIS A 144 -14.40 2.69 2.75
C HIS A 144 -14.22 2.59 4.27
N ASP A 145 -13.36 1.68 4.73
CA ASP A 145 -13.15 1.35 6.15
C ASP A 145 -11.65 1.29 6.54
N TYR A 146 -10.76 1.73 5.64
CA TYR A 146 -9.33 1.79 5.89
C TYR A 146 -8.65 2.90 5.09
N THR A 147 -7.54 3.41 5.62
CA THR A 147 -6.66 4.38 4.97
C THR A 147 -5.24 3.84 5.04
N TYR A 148 -4.49 3.88 3.94
CA TYR A 148 -3.14 3.36 3.88
C TYR A 148 -2.19 4.24 3.07
N TYR A 149 -0.91 4.18 3.43
CA TYR A 149 0.12 5.09 2.93
C TYR A 149 1.31 4.30 2.36
N PRO A 150 1.23 3.91 1.07
CA PRO A 150 2.27 3.12 0.42
C PRO A 150 3.36 3.97 -0.25
N PHE A 151 4.60 3.49 -0.21
CA PHE A 151 5.66 3.93 -1.11
C PHE A 151 6.53 2.74 -1.56
N ALA A 152 7.23 2.92 -2.67
CA ALA A 152 8.17 1.94 -3.20
C ALA A 152 9.44 2.63 -3.71
N THR A 153 10.60 2.04 -3.45
CA THR A 153 11.88 2.51 -3.97
C THR A 153 12.89 1.37 -4.08
N THR A 154 13.75 1.47 -5.09
CA THR A 154 14.89 0.54 -5.27
C THR A 154 16.13 0.93 -4.47
N ASN A 155 16.16 2.16 -3.92
CA ASN A 155 17.29 2.67 -3.17
C ASN A 155 17.09 2.47 -1.67
N SER A 156 17.98 1.73 -1.01
CA SER A 156 17.86 1.41 0.42
C SER A 156 17.91 2.65 1.33
N LYS A 157 18.73 3.65 1.00
CA LYS A 157 18.82 4.87 1.82
C LYS A 157 17.56 5.74 1.66
N ASP A 158 17.03 5.79 0.45
CA ASP A 158 15.77 6.46 0.15
C ASP A 158 14.59 5.77 0.86
N PHE A 159 14.61 4.43 0.95
CA PHE A 159 13.60 3.66 1.68
C PHE A 159 13.53 4.08 3.14
N ASP A 160 14.67 4.17 3.83
CA ASP A 160 14.74 4.64 5.22
C ASP A 160 14.23 6.08 5.36
N ASN A 161 14.60 6.97 4.45
CA ASN A 161 14.18 8.37 4.48
C ASN A 161 12.66 8.51 4.31
N LEU A 162 12.09 7.79 3.34
CA LEU A 162 10.65 7.79 3.09
C LEU A 162 9.89 7.16 4.24
N MET A 163 10.37 6.03 4.79
CA MET A 163 9.76 5.38 5.93
C MET A 163 9.68 6.33 7.13
N ASP A 164 10.75 7.05 7.42
CA ASP A 164 10.82 8.01 8.53
C ASP A 164 9.83 9.17 8.34
N VAL A 165 9.74 9.73 7.13
CA VAL A 165 8.77 10.79 6.79
C VAL A 165 7.33 10.30 6.89
N TYR A 166 7.01 9.12 6.33
CA TYR A 166 5.67 8.55 6.37
C TYR A 166 5.22 8.24 7.80
N LEU A 167 6.06 7.54 8.58
CA LEU A 167 5.75 7.20 9.97
C LEU A 167 5.51 8.45 10.82
N SER A 168 6.37 9.45 10.69
CA SER A 168 6.18 10.74 11.38
C SER A 168 4.89 11.43 10.95
N SER A 169 4.56 11.41 9.66
CA SER A 169 3.35 12.06 9.13
C SER A 169 2.07 11.44 9.65
N VAL A 170 2.00 10.11 9.75
CA VAL A 170 0.76 9.42 10.13
C VAL A 170 0.61 9.22 11.64
N LEU A 171 1.71 9.10 12.40
CA LEU A 171 1.68 8.87 13.85
C LEU A 171 1.76 10.15 14.66
N GLU A 172 2.42 11.19 14.14
CA GLU A 172 2.65 12.46 14.82
C GLU A 172 2.33 13.67 13.91
N PRO A 173 1.13 13.72 13.28
CA PRO A 173 0.75 14.82 12.41
C PRO A 173 0.53 16.11 13.19
N LYS A 174 0.87 17.25 12.58
CA LYS A 174 0.66 18.58 13.20
C LYS A 174 -0.81 19.01 13.19
N LEU A 175 -1.56 18.60 12.16
CA LEU A 175 -2.98 18.91 11.95
C LEU A 175 -3.32 20.40 12.14
N ALA A 176 -2.54 21.29 11.51
CA ALA A 176 -2.80 22.72 11.63
C ALA A 176 -4.13 23.09 10.97
N ILE A 177 -4.89 24.00 11.60
CA ILE A 177 -6.22 24.41 11.09
C ILE A 177 -6.15 24.99 9.67
N GLN A 178 -5.06 25.67 9.32
CA GLN A 178 -4.84 26.23 8.00
C GLN A 178 -4.69 25.14 6.93
N ASP A 179 -4.04 24.03 7.28
CA ASP A 179 -3.86 22.88 6.39
C ASP A 179 -5.20 22.16 6.21
N PHE A 180 -5.99 22.00 7.27
CA PHE A 180 -7.38 21.51 7.17
C PHE A 180 -8.24 22.39 6.25
N MET A 181 -8.16 23.71 6.39
CA MET A 181 -8.92 24.65 5.53
C MET A 181 -8.47 24.60 4.06
N GLN A 182 -7.22 24.25 3.78
CA GLN A 182 -6.72 24.06 2.43
C GLN A 182 -7.20 22.72 1.85
N GLU A 183 -6.88 21.62 2.55
CA GLU A 183 -7.08 20.27 2.05
C GLU A 183 -8.54 19.82 2.13
N GLY A 184 -9.23 20.12 3.22
CA GLY A 184 -10.63 19.76 3.42
C GLY A 184 -11.57 20.72 2.69
N TRP A 185 -12.07 21.71 3.43
CA TRP A 185 -12.94 22.75 2.90
C TRP A 185 -12.87 24.03 3.75
N ARG A 186 -13.18 25.16 3.12
CA ARG A 186 -13.33 26.46 3.77
C ARG A 186 -14.28 27.36 2.99
N LEU A 187 -14.76 28.38 3.67
CA LEU A 187 -15.44 29.52 3.07
C LEU A 187 -14.41 30.59 2.73
N GLU A 188 -14.39 31.03 1.47
CA GLU A 188 -13.49 32.09 1.01
C GLU A 188 -14.25 33.02 0.07
N ASN A 189 -13.94 34.32 0.14
CA ASN A 189 -14.40 35.28 -0.85
C ASN A 189 -13.91 34.86 -2.25
N GLU A 190 -14.79 34.97 -3.26
CA GLU A 190 -14.46 34.66 -4.65
C GLU A 190 -13.21 35.44 -5.10
N VAL A 191 -13.19 36.73 -4.75
CA VAL A 191 -12.02 37.61 -4.89
C VAL A 191 -11.41 37.80 -3.51
N THR A 192 -10.21 37.24 -3.29
CA THR A 192 -9.53 37.22 -1.98
C THR A 192 -9.22 38.61 -1.41
N THR A 193 -9.15 39.63 -2.27
CA THR A 193 -8.89 41.02 -1.88
C THR A 193 -10.16 41.84 -1.64
N ASP A 194 -11.35 41.32 -2.00
CA ASP A 194 -12.62 42.01 -1.84
C ASP A 194 -13.55 41.28 -0.86
N SER A 195 -13.65 41.83 0.35
CA SER A 195 -14.56 41.36 1.41
C SER A 195 -16.05 41.41 1.04
N LYS A 196 -16.44 42.16 0.00
CA LYS A 196 -17.82 42.24 -0.48
C LYS A 196 -18.15 41.22 -1.55
N SER A 197 -17.13 40.54 -2.10
CA SER A 197 -17.35 39.51 -3.11
C SER A 197 -18.08 38.30 -2.50
N PRO A 198 -18.85 37.54 -3.30
CA PRO A 198 -19.59 36.39 -2.81
C PRO A 198 -18.69 35.38 -2.10
N ILE A 199 -19.21 34.74 -1.05
CA ILE A 199 -18.52 33.67 -0.33
C ILE A 199 -18.76 32.35 -1.08
N ILE A 200 -17.70 31.63 -1.37
CA ILE A 200 -17.73 30.33 -2.05
C ILE A 200 -17.01 29.26 -1.23
N PHE A 201 -17.38 28.00 -1.45
CA PHE A 201 -16.65 26.86 -0.89
C PHE A 201 -15.39 26.56 -1.73
N LYS A 202 -14.25 26.45 -1.06
CA LYS A 202 -12.98 25.98 -1.65
C LYS A 202 -12.39 24.86 -0.79
N GLY A 203 -11.62 23.96 -1.40
CA GLY A 203 -10.92 22.87 -0.72
C GLY A 203 -10.43 21.82 -1.72
N VAL A 204 -9.32 21.14 -1.42
CA VAL A 204 -8.75 20.12 -2.31
C VAL A 204 -9.69 18.91 -2.39
N VAL A 205 -9.95 18.25 -1.26
CA VAL A 205 -10.83 17.09 -1.15
C VAL A 205 -12.27 17.47 -1.54
N PHE A 206 -12.73 18.67 -1.19
CA PHE A 206 -14.05 19.14 -1.60
C PHE A 206 -14.22 19.19 -3.14
N ASN A 207 -13.20 19.68 -3.86
CA ASN A 207 -13.22 19.73 -5.31
C ASN A 207 -12.95 18.35 -5.93
N GLU A 208 -12.10 17.54 -5.29
CA GLU A 208 -11.86 16.17 -5.69
C GLU A 208 -13.16 15.38 -5.67
N MET A 209 -13.91 15.37 -4.57
CA MET A 209 -15.15 14.61 -4.45
C MET A 209 -16.27 15.12 -5.36
N LYS A 210 -16.23 16.39 -5.79
CA LYS A 210 -17.14 16.90 -6.83
C LYS A 210 -16.90 16.27 -8.20
N GLY A 211 -15.68 15.85 -8.51
CA GLY A 211 -15.32 15.23 -9.79
C GLY A 211 -15.98 13.86 -10.01
N PRO A 212 -15.79 12.87 -9.13
CA PRO A 212 -16.42 11.55 -9.16
C PRO A 212 -17.95 11.58 -9.18
N VAL A 213 -18.58 12.56 -8.52
CA VAL A 213 -20.05 12.73 -8.58
C VAL A 213 -20.54 12.98 -10.01
N LEU A 214 -19.69 13.51 -10.90
CA LEU A 214 -20.03 13.69 -12.31
C LEU A 214 -19.82 12.41 -13.14
N GLN A 215 -19.18 11.37 -12.57
CA GLN A 215 -18.93 10.09 -13.21
C GLN A 215 -20.02 9.08 -12.80
N LEU A 216 -20.98 8.82 -13.69
CA LEU A 216 -22.16 7.97 -13.44
C LEU A 216 -21.83 6.58 -12.82
N GLY A 217 -20.67 6.00 -13.16
CA GLY A 217 -20.25 4.70 -12.63
C GLY A 217 -19.87 4.69 -11.16
N LEU A 218 -19.26 5.77 -10.64
CA LEU A 218 -18.88 5.88 -9.23
C LEU A 218 -20.10 6.13 -8.34
N LEU A 219 -21.07 6.93 -8.82
CA LEU A 219 -22.37 7.09 -8.17
C LEU A 219 -23.13 5.78 -8.04
N LEU A 220 -23.13 4.95 -9.09
CA LEU A 220 -23.80 3.66 -9.05
C LEU A 220 -23.17 2.73 -8.01
N LEU A 221 -21.84 2.69 -7.93
CA LEU A 221 -21.12 1.87 -6.94
C LEU A 221 -21.40 2.32 -5.51
N ASP A 222 -21.46 3.62 -5.25
CA ASP A 222 -21.78 4.18 -3.94
C ASP A 222 -23.24 3.91 -3.52
N GLN A 223 -24.18 4.01 -4.47
CA GLN A 223 -25.59 3.65 -4.22
C GLN A 223 -25.76 2.15 -3.94
N ILE A 224 -25.04 1.30 -4.68
CA ILE A 224 -25.03 -0.14 -4.46
C ILE A 224 -24.43 -0.43 -3.08
N SER A 225 -23.22 0.03 -2.79
CA SER A 225 -22.55 -0.23 -1.51
C SER A 225 -23.40 0.24 -0.32
N GLY A 226 -23.93 1.46 -0.37
CA GLY A 226 -24.81 2.02 0.67
C GLY A 226 -26.10 1.20 0.87
N SER A 227 -26.74 0.76 -0.22
CA SER A 227 -27.97 -0.03 -0.14
C SER A 227 -27.72 -1.44 0.43
N TYR A 228 -26.67 -2.12 -0.02
CA TYR A 228 -26.33 -3.47 0.44
C TYR A 228 -25.82 -3.47 1.90
N LEU A 229 -24.99 -2.50 2.30
CA LEU A 229 -24.49 -2.40 3.67
C LEU A 229 -25.59 -2.00 4.66
N CYS A 230 -26.49 -1.10 4.27
CA CYS A 230 -27.66 -0.75 5.08
C CYS A 230 -28.59 -1.96 5.27
N PHE A 231 -28.84 -2.74 4.21
CA PHE A 231 -29.62 -3.97 4.29
C PHE A 231 -28.96 -5.03 5.17
N ALA A 232 -27.65 -5.24 5.04
CA ALA A 232 -26.88 -6.18 5.85
C ALA A 232 -26.88 -5.78 7.33
N GLN A 233 -26.71 -4.49 7.66
CA GLN A 233 -26.78 -4.00 9.04
C GLN A 233 -28.19 -4.13 9.65
N GLN A 234 -29.24 -3.86 8.87
CA GLN A 234 -30.63 -4.02 9.33
C GLN A 234 -31.00 -5.49 9.53
N PHE A 235 -30.53 -6.39 8.65
CA PHE A 235 -30.72 -7.83 8.78
C PHE A 235 -29.99 -8.39 10.01
N TRP A 236 -28.76 -7.95 10.25
CA TRP A 236 -27.97 -8.37 11.41
C TRP A 236 -28.58 -7.91 12.73
N ARG A 237 -29.08 -6.66 12.80
CA ARG A 237 -29.80 -6.13 13.99
C ARG A 237 -31.17 -6.77 14.26
N ARG A 238 -31.76 -7.47 13.28
CA ARG A 238 -33.03 -8.21 13.46
C ARG A 238 -32.81 -9.68 13.79
N SER A 239 -31.59 -10.19 13.63
CA SER A 239 -31.26 -11.60 13.79
C SER A 239 -30.57 -11.91 15.14
N PHE A 240 -30.30 -10.90 15.97
CA PHE A 240 -29.73 -11.02 17.31
C PHE A 240 -30.41 -10.04 18.28
#